data_AF-B1P1G3-F1
#
_entry.id   AF-B1P1G3-F1
#
_cell.length_a   1.000
_cell.length_b   1.000
_cell.length_c   1.000
_cell.angle_alpha   90.00
_cell.angle_beta   90.00
_cell.angle_gamma   90.00
#
_symmetry.space_group_name_H-M   'P 1'
#
loop_
_entity.id
_entity.type
_entity.pdbx_description
1 polymer ?
#
loop_
_entity_poly.entity_id
_entity_poly.type
_entity_poly.pdbx_seq_one_letter_code
_entity_poly.pdbx_strand_id
1 'polypeptide(L)'
;MKVSVLITLAVLGVMFLLTSAEERGSDQMDSPAWLKSMERIFQSEERECRWLFGGCEKDSDCCEHLGCRRAKPSWCGWDFTVGK
;
A
#
# COMPACT_ATOMS: atom_id res chain seq x y z
N MET A 1 -31.51 11.20 -38.48
CA MET A 1 -31.20 10.63 -37.15
C MET A 1 -32.52 10.48 -36.43
N LYS A 2 -32.95 9.27 -36.07
CA LYS A 2 -34.29 9.04 -35.51
C LYS A 2 -34.35 9.63 -34.10
N VAL A 3 -35.37 10.43 -33.78
CA VAL A 3 -35.59 11.04 -32.45
C VAL A 3 -35.43 10.01 -31.32
N SER A 4 -35.83 8.76 -31.57
CA SER A 4 -35.64 7.63 -30.68
C SER A 4 -34.18 7.39 -30.25
N VAL A 5 -33.19 7.58 -31.13
CA VAL A 5 -31.75 7.36 -30.83
C VAL A 5 -31.21 8.43 -29.89
N LEU A 6 -31.68 9.68 -30.03
CA LEU A 6 -31.28 10.77 -29.14
C LEU A 6 -31.81 10.54 -27.72
N ILE A 7 -33.05 10.05 -27.60
CA ILE A 7 -33.66 9.74 -26.30
C ILE A 7 -32.90 8.62 -25.60
N THR A 8 -32.54 7.54 -26.30
CA THR A 8 -31.80 6.42 -25.69
C THR A 8 -30.42 6.82 -25.20
N LEU A 9 -29.70 7.67 -25.96
CA LEU A 9 -28.39 8.17 -25.54
C LEU A 9 -28.48 9.10 -24.34
N ALA A 10 -29.52 9.95 -24.28
CA ALA A 10 -29.75 10.82 -23.13
C ALA A 10 -30.04 10.01 -21.85
N VAL A 11 -30.88 8.98 -21.94
CA VAL A 11 -31.19 8.10 -20.79
C VAL A 11 -29.94 7.36 -20.31
N LEU A 12 -29.14 6.81 -21.23
CA LEU A 12 -27.86 6.16 -20.89
C LEU A 12 -26.88 7.11 -20.21
N GLY A 13 -26.77 8.35 -20.71
CA GLY A 13 -25.92 9.38 -20.11
C GLY A 13 -26.35 9.74 -18.69
N VAL A 14 -27.66 9.92 -18.45
CA VAL A 14 -28.20 10.21 -17.12
C VAL A 14 -27.96 9.04 -16.16
N MET A 15 -28.17 7.79 -16.61
CA MET A 15 -27.89 6.61 -15.78
C MET A 15 -26.40 6.50 -15.42
N PHE A 16 -25.50 6.73 -16.36
CA PHE A 16 -24.05 6.71 -16.10
C PHE A 16 -23.61 7.81 -15.10
N LEU A 17 -24.25 8.98 -15.15
CA LEU A 17 -23.99 10.05 -14.19
C LEU A 17 -24.53 9.72 -12.80
N LEU A 18 -25.69 9.05 -12.69
CA LEU A 18 -26.25 8.60 -11.42
C LEU A 18 -25.38 7.50 -10.77
N THR A 19 -24.91 6.53 -11.55
CA THR A 19 -24.05 5.45 -11.03
C THR A 19 -22.70 5.98 -10.56
N SER A 20 -22.10 6.89 -11.31
CA SER A 20 -20.80 7.50 -10.94
C SER A 20 -20.89 8.49 -9.77
N ALA A 21 -22.08 8.97 -9.43
CA ALA A 21 -22.33 9.76 -8.22
C ALA A 21 -22.45 8.87 -6.97
N GLU A 22 -23.07 7.69 -7.08
CA GLU A 22 -23.14 6.70 -5.99
C GLU A 22 -21.78 6.05 -5.70
N GLU A 23 -20.93 5.83 -6.72
CA GLU A 23 -19.62 5.19 -6.54
C GLU A 23 -18.60 6.04 -5.76
N ARG A 24 -18.78 7.37 -5.66
CA ARG A 24 -17.88 8.24 -4.87
C ARG A 24 -18.24 8.35 -3.38
N GLY A 25 -19.36 7.74 -2.97
CA GLY A 25 -19.88 7.83 -1.61
C GLY A 25 -19.62 6.61 -0.72
N SER A 26 -19.00 5.54 -1.25
CA SER A 26 -18.93 4.23 -0.59
C SER A 26 -17.50 3.72 -0.35
N ASP A 27 -16.52 4.62 -0.26
CA ASP A 27 -15.12 4.29 0.08
C ASP A 27 -14.86 4.27 1.60
N GLN A 28 -15.89 4.04 2.42
CA GLN A 28 -15.72 3.61 3.81
C GLN A 28 -15.86 2.10 3.87
N MET A 29 -14.94 1.40 3.20
CA MET A 29 -14.77 -0.04 3.38
C MET A 29 -14.26 -0.24 4.80
N ASP A 30 -15.15 -0.61 5.71
CA ASP A 30 -14.84 -1.03 7.08
C ASP A 30 -13.78 -2.13 7.01
N SER A 31 -12.51 -1.75 7.11
CA SER A 31 -11.42 -2.70 7.23
C SER A 31 -11.72 -3.55 8.46
N PRO A 32 -11.90 -4.87 8.30
CA PRO A 32 -12.30 -5.72 9.40
C PRO A 32 -11.32 -5.56 10.56
N ALA A 33 -11.84 -5.53 11.80
CA ALA A 33 -11.08 -5.13 12.99
C ALA A 33 -9.73 -5.87 13.19
N TRP A 34 -9.57 -7.06 12.61
CA TRP A 34 -8.31 -7.81 12.61
C TRP A 34 -7.21 -7.15 11.77
N LEU A 35 -7.52 -6.49 10.64
CA LEU A 35 -6.54 -5.74 9.83
C LEU A 35 -6.00 -4.54 10.60
N LYS A 36 -6.88 -3.79 11.26
CA LYS A 36 -6.50 -2.66 12.13
C LYS A 36 -5.75 -3.11 13.39
N SER A 37 -5.91 -4.36 13.79
CA SER A 37 -5.10 -4.98 14.85
C SER A 37 -3.73 -5.41 14.33
N MET A 38 -3.65 -6.01 13.14
CA MET A 38 -2.37 -6.35 12.51
C MET A 38 -1.53 -5.10 12.25
N GLU A 39 -2.12 -4.03 11.72
CA GLU A 39 -1.43 -2.77 11.47
C GLU A 39 -0.85 -2.16 12.75
N ARG A 40 -1.56 -2.25 13.88
CA ARG A 40 -1.01 -1.84 15.19
C ARG A 40 0.11 -2.75 15.70
N ILE A 41 0.04 -4.05 15.43
CA ILE A 41 1.10 -5.00 15.80
C ILE A 41 2.38 -4.68 15.01
N PHE A 42 2.26 -4.39 13.71
CA PHE A 42 3.39 -4.02 12.86
C PHE A 42 3.93 -2.61 13.14
N GLN A 43 3.08 -1.64 13.51
CA GLN A 43 3.53 -0.28 13.85
C GLN A 43 4.26 -0.19 15.20
N SER A 44 3.98 -1.10 16.15
CA SER A 44 4.61 -1.04 17.48
C SER A 44 6.12 -1.35 17.52
N GLU A 45 6.67 -1.81 16.39
CA GLU A 45 8.10 -2.07 16.20
C GLU A 45 8.77 -1.06 15.24
N GLU A 46 8.12 0.08 14.93
CA GLU A 46 8.65 1.14 14.05
C GLU A 46 9.78 1.96 14.71
N ARG A 47 10.95 1.34 14.91
CA ARG A 47 12.12 2.00 14.32
C ARG A 47 12.11 1.56 12.87
N GLU A 48 11.88 2.48 11.93
CA GLU A 48 11.96 2.19 10.50
C GLU A 48 13.30 1.51 10.21
N CYS A 49 13.28 0.19 10.10
CA CYS A 49 14.43 -0.58 9.70
C CYS A 49 14.77 -0.18 8.25
N ARG A 50 16.03 -0.31 7.89
CA ARG A 50 16.56 0.12 6.60
C ARG A 50 16.63 -1.09 5.68
N TRP A 51 15.99 -0.93 4.53
CA TRP A 51 15.95 -1.95 3.48
C TRP A 51 17.31 -2.16 2.81
N LEU A 52 17.39 -3.13 1.89
CA LEU A 52 18.60 -3.41 1.11
C LEU A 52 19.17 -2.12 0.47
N PHE A 53 20.47 -1.90 0.64
CA PHE A 53 21.20 -0.69 0.26
C PHE A 53 20.88 0.59 1.04
N GLY A 54 20.02 0.56 2.05
CA GLY A 54 19.88 1.64 3.02
C GLY A 54 21.17 1.81 3.83
N GLY A 55 21.61 3.05 4.09
CA GLY A 55 22.82 3.27 4.92
C GLY A 55 22.64 2.68 6.31
N CYS A 56 23.67 2.36 7.09
CA CYS A 56 23.48 1.82 8.44
C CYS A 56 24.69 2.06 9.35
N GLU A 57 24.49 1.98 10.67
CA GLU A 57 25.58 1.99 11.65
C GLU A 57 25.75 0.62 12.33
N LYS A 58 24.63 -0.08 12.56
CA LYS A 58 24.57 -1.39 13.21
C LYS A 58 23.55 -2.29 12.52
N ASP A 59 23.63 -3.60 12.76
CA ASP A 59 22.75 -4.59 12.13
C ASP A 59 21.28 -4.39 12.49
N SER A 60 20.99 -3.90 13.71
CA SER A 60 19.61 -3.58 14.13
C SER A 60 19.02 -2.33 13.47
N ASP A 61 19.79 -1.62 12.65
CA ASP A 61 19.23 -0.59 11.78
C ASP A 61 18.65 -1.21 10.50
N CYS A 62 19.06 -2.42 10.12
CA CYS A 62 18.63 -3.07 8.89
C CYS A 62 17.38 -3.93 9.14
N CYS A 63 16.56 -4.13 8.11
CA CYS A 63 15.37 -4.99 8.24
C CYS A 63 15.73 -6.47 8.37
N GLU A 64 14.71 -7.28 8.66
CA GLU A 64 14.82 -8.73 8.69
C GLU A 64 15.53 -9.26 7.42
N HIS A 65 16.43 -10.22 7.62
CA HIS A 65 17.35 -10.77 6.62
C HIS A 65 18.43 -9.82 6.09
N LEU A 66 18.64 -8.66 6.71
CA LEU A 66 19.70 -7.74 6.34
C LEU A 66 20.65 -7.51 7.51
N GLY A 67 21.91 -7.30 7.19
CA GLY A 67 22.97 -6.94 8.11
C GLY A 67 23.73 -5.73 7.60
N CYS A 68 24.28 -4.95 8.52
CA CYS A 68 25.02 -3.75 8.20
C CYS A 68 26.43 -4.08 7.71
N ARG A 69 26.66 -3.90 6.41
CA ARG A 69 27.97 -4.01 5.79
C ARG A 69 28.76 -2.73 6.10
N ARG A 70 29.76 -2.85 6.98
CA ARG A 70 30.58 -1.72 7.49
C ARG A 70 31.68 -1.26 6.52
N ALA A 71 31.70 -1.74 5.28
CA ALA A 71 32.55 -1.19 4.23
C ALA A 71 32.06 0.23 3.90
N LYS A 72 32.93 1.22 3.71
CA LYS A 72 32.50 2.59 3.43
C LYS A 72 32.05 2.73 1.95
N PRO A 73 30.87 3.29 1.66
CA PRO A 73 29.82 3.74 2.58
C PRO A 73 29.05 2.56 3.18
N SER A 74 28.73 2.61 4.48
CA SER A 74 28.04 1.49 5.16
C SER A 74 26.62 1.34 4.64
N TRP A 75 26.19 0.08 4.44
CA TRP A 75 24.90 -0.24 3.83
C TRP A 75 24.32 -1.55 4.34
N CYS A 76 23.00 -1.68 4.35
CA CYS A 76 22.28 -2.90 4.68
C CYS A 76 22.36 -3.87 3.51
N GLY A 77 23.07 -4.97 3.69
CA GLY A 77 23.18 -6.06 2.72
C GLY A 77 22.52 -7.32 3.23
N TRP A 78 22.11 -8.20 2.34
CA TRP A 78 21.55 -9.50 2.72
C TRP A 78 22.50 -10.25 3.64
N ASP A 79 22.01 -10.72 4.79
CA ASP A 79 22.81 -11.37 5.83
C ASP A 79 22.94 -12.90 5.64
N PHE A 80 22.36 -13.43 4.55
CA PHE A 80 22.26 -14.86 4.22
C PHE A 80 21.34 -15.68 5.13
N THR A 81 20.51 -15.03 5.94
CA THR A 81 19.38 -15.73 6.56
C THR A 81 18.31 -15.99 5.49
N VAL A 82 17.89 -17.25 5.40
CA VAL A 82 16.86 -17.72 4.46
C VAL A 82 15.79 -18.41 5.30
N GLY A 83 14.71 -17.69 5.61
CA GLY A 83 13.60 -18.21 6.43
C GLY A 83 13.32 -17.34 7.65
N LYS A 84 12.08 -17.47 8.16
CA LYS A 84 11.57 -16.78 9.35
C LYS A 84 12.35 -17.10 10.61
#